data_AF-A0A962FZF3-F1
#
_entry.id   AF-A0A962FZF3-F1
#
_cell.length_a   1.000
_cell.length_b   1.000
_cell.length_c   1.000
_cell.angle_alpha   90.00
_cell.angle_beta   90.00
_cell.angle_gamma   90.00
#
_symmetry.space_group_name_H-M   'P 1'
#
loop_
_entity.id
_entity.type
_entity.pdbx_description
1 polymer ?
#
loop_
_entity_poly.entity_id
_entity_poly.type
_entity_poly.pdbx_seq_one_letter_code
_entity_poly.pdbx_strand_id
1 'polypeptide(L)'
;MRGPVRQMRGIAFVVVLWLLALLAILLGAFALLARTEHIQSRSLFDSTQALYAAEAGVNLTVFQLMVPDPQQRWIPDGRVYPFTFDGAEVEISITDESGKIDINAADSQTLEQLFLSLGVDPLESQRLAD
;
A
#
# COMPACT_ATOMS: atom_id res chain seq x y z
N MET A 1 5.63 71.51 39.91
CA MET A 1 6.52 70.70 39.06
C MET A 1 6.14 69.23 39.20
N ARG A 2 5.43 68.64 38.22
CA ARG A 2 5.23 67.19 38.10
C ARG A 2 5.28 66.84 36.62
N GLY A 3 6.33 66.15 36.19
CA GLY A 3 6.53 65.75 34.79
C GLY A 3 5.59 64.60 34.39
N PRO A 4 5.20 64.50 33.11
CA PRO A 4 4.33 63.43 32.66
C PRO A 4 5.15 62.14 32.47
N VAL A 5 4.96 61.16 33.36
CA VAL A 5 5.38 59.77 33.10
C VAL A 5 4.34 59.15 32.17
N ARG A 6 4.58 59.22 30.85
CA ARG A 6 3.63 58.70 29.87
C ARG A 6 4.34 58.00 28.73
N GLN A 7 4.85 56.79 28.98
CA GLN A 7 5.27 55.88 27.90
C GLN A 7 5.31 54.36 28.24
N MET A 8 4.82 53.92 29.41
CA MET A 8 4.84 52.49 29.77
C MET A 8 3.66 51.66 29.25
N ARG A 9 2.60 52.28 28.72
CA ARG A 9 1.40 51.55 28.25
C ARG A 9 1.53 50.94 26.84
N GLY A 10 2.39 51.51 25.99
CA GLY A 10 2.60 51.01 24.62
C GLY A 10 3.45 49.73 24.60
N ILE A 11 4.52 49.70 25.39
CA ILE A 11 5.46 48.57 25.45
C ILE A 11 4.76 47.31 26.00
N ALA A 12 3.92 47.46 27.03
CA ALA A 12 3.16 46.33 27.59
C ALA A 12 2.25 45.65 26.55
N PHE A 13 1.58 46.43 25.69
CA PHE A 13 0.72 45.88 24.65
C PHE A 13 1.52 45.15 23.56
N VAL A 14 2.68 45.69 23.17
CA VAL A 14 3.60 45.04 22.22
C VAL A 14 4.08 43.70 22.78
N VAL A 15 4.44 43.63 24.06
CA VAL A 15 4.85 42.37 24.71
C VAL A 15 3.70 41.35 24.74
N VAL A 16 2.47 41.78 25.04
CA VAL A 16 1.29 40.89 25.02
C VAL A 16 1.01 40.37 23.61
N LEU A 17 1.06 41.23 22.59
CA LEU A 17 0.87 40.79 21.20
C LEU A 17 1.97 39.80 20.77
N TRP A 18 3.22 40.04 21.16
CA TRP A 18 4.31 39.10 20.91
C TRP A 18 4.12 37.77 21.64
N LEU A 19 3.65 37.78 22.89
CA LEU A 19 3.32 36.55 23.62
C LEU A 19 2.17 35.79 22.95
N LEU A 20 1.12 36.48 22.52
CA LEU A 20 0.01 35.86 21.79
C LEU A 20 0.45 35.31 20.45
N ALA A 21 1.33 36.02 19.72
CA ALA A 21 1.89 35.54 18.46
C ALA A 21 2.73 34.27 18.67
N LEU A 22 3.62 34.25 19.67
CA LEU A 22 4.41 33.06 20.02
C LEU A 22 3.53 31.90 20.45
N LEU A 23 2.50 32.17 21.26
CA LEU A 23 1.53 31.16 21.68
C LEU A 23 0.74 30.60 20.48
N ALA A 24 0.32 31.45 19.55
CA ALA A 24 -0.38 31.04 18.34
C ALA A 24 0.51 30.17 17.43
N ILE A 25 1.80 30.52 17.30
CA ILE A 25 2.77 29.71 16.55
C ILE A 25 2.96 28.35 17.23
N LEU A 26 3.12 28.30 18.55
CA LEU A 26 3.27 27.07 19.32
C LEU A 26 2.05 26.15 19.15
N LEU A 27 0.85 26.70 19.30
CA LEU A 27 -0.41 25.97 19.11
C LEU A 27 -0.58 25.49 17.67
N GLY A 28 -0.21 26.31 16.68
CA GLY A 28 -0.23 25.93 15.27
C GLY A 28 0.72 24.76 14.98
N ALA A 29 1.94 24.81 15.50
CA ALA A 29 2.91 23.72 15.37
C ALA A 29 2.41 22.42 16.03
N PHE A 30 1.84 22.51 17.24
CA PHE A 30 1.27 21.35 17.93
C PHE A 30 0.08 20.74 17.17
N ALA A 31 -0.81 21.57 16.63
CA ALA A 31 -1.96 21.11 15.85
C ALA A 31 -1.52 20.36 14.58
N LEU A 32 -0.47 20.83 13.90
CA LEU A 32 0.11 20.15 12.74
C LEU A 32 0.73 18.80 13.12
N LEU A 33 1.48 18.74 14.22
CA LEU A 33 2.08 17.50 14.73
C LEU A 33 1.01 16.46 15.10
N ALA A 34 0.03 16.84 15.92
CA ALA A 34 -1.07 15.96 16.33
C ALA A 34 -1.87 15.42 15.13
N ARG A 35 -2.11 16.26 14.11
CA ARG A 35 -2.76 15.82 12.86
C ARG A 35 -1.93 14.79 12.11
N THR A 36 -0.61 14.94 12.10
CA THR A 36 0.29 14.05 11.38
C THR A 36 0.38 12.67 12.07
N GLU A 37 0.52 12.64 13.40
CA GLU A 37 0.52 11.40 14.19
C GLU A 37 -0.81 10.62 14.07
N HIS A 38 -1.93 11.34 14.09
CA HIS A 38 -3.25 10.72 13.95
C HIS A 38 -3.49 10.09 12.57
N ILE A 39 -2.91 10.66 11.49
CA ILE A 39 -3.00 10.09 10.15
C ILE A 39 -2.09 8.85 10.02
N GLN A 40 -0.90 8.88 10.62
CA GLN A 40 0.05 7.75 10.57
C GLN A 40 -0.47 6.50 11.28
N SER A 41 -1.09 6.64 12.46
CA SER A 41 -1.61 5.50 13.21
C SER A 41 -2.74 4.76 12.48
N ARG A 42 -3.61 5.49 11.77
CA ARG A 42 -4.71 4.90 10.99
C ARG A 42 -4.18 4.14 9.77
N SER A 43 -3.23 4.73 9.04
CA SER A 43 -2.66 4.08 7.86
C SER A 43 -1.97 2.75 8.19
N LEU A 44 -1.27 2.66 9.33
CA LEU A 44 -0.64 1.42 9.76
C LEU A 44 -1.69 0.35 10.07
N PHE A 45 -2.72 0.71 10.83
CA PHE A 45 -3.81 -0.21 11.17
C PHE A 45 -4.53 -0.74 9.91
N ASP A 46 -4.89 0.16 8.99
CA ASP A 46 -5.57 -0.20 7.74
C ASP A 46 -4.70 -1.14 6.89
N SER A 47 -3.39 -0.90 6.82
CA SER A 47 -2.45 -1.76 6.08
C SER A 47 -2.32 -3.15 6.69
N THR A 48 -2.28 -3.23 8.02
CA THR A 48 -2.25 -4.50 8.75
C THR A 48 -3.54 -5.28 8.56
N GLN A 49 -4.70 -4.61 8.61
CA GLN A 49 -5.98 -5.25 8.35
C GLN A 49 -6.06 -5.80 6.93
N ALA A 50 -5.62 -5.03 5.93
CA ALA A 50 -5.57 -5.48 4.54
C ALA A 50 -4.65 -6.69 4.35
N LEU A 51 -3.49 -6.73 5.01
CA LEU A 51 -2.57 -7.86 4.97
C LEU A 51 -3.22 -9.13 5.53
N TYR A 52 -3.84 -9.04 6.72
CA TYR A 52 -4.52 -10.19 7.33
C TYR A 52 -5.72 -10.66 6.50
N ALA A 53 -6.47 -9.75 5.88
CA ALA A 53 -7.54 -10.10 4.96
C ALA A 53 -7.01 -10.86 3.73
N ALA A 54 -5.87 -10.44 3.18
CA ALA A 54 -5.20 -11.13 2.09
C ALA A 54 -4.70 -12.53 2.52
N GLU A 55 -4.07 -12.65 3.70
CA GLU A 55 -3.64 -13.95 4.25
C GLU A 55 -4.83 -14.89 4.48
N ALA A 56 -5.96 -14.38 4.97
CA ALA A 56 -7.19 -15.14 5.09
C ALA A 56 -7.68 -15.64 3.72
N GLY A 57 -7.60 -14.79 2.69
CA GLY A 57 -7.93 -15.17 1.30
C GLY A 57 -7.03 -16.27 0.74
N VAL A 58 -5.72 -16.23 1.03
CA VAL A 58 -4.77 -17.30 0.64
C VAL A 58 -5.13 -18.62 1.33
N ASN A 59 -5.37 -18.60 2.64
CA ASN A 59 -5.75 -19.80 3.38
C ASN A 59 -7.08 -20.39 2.89
N LEU A 60 -8.07 -19.54 2.62
CA LEU A 60 -9.33 -19.94 2.03
C LEU A 60 -9.11 -20.58 0.65
N THR A 61 -8.26 -19.99 -0.18
CA THR A 61 -7.92 -20.51 -1.50
C THR A 61 -7.35 -21.93 -1.40
N VAL A 62 -6.36 -22.15 -0.53
CA VAL A 62 -5.77 -23.48 -0.31
C VAL A 62 -6.84 -24.48 0.08
N PHE A 63 -7.71 -24.13 1.03
CA PHE A 63 -8.82 -24.99 1.45
C PHE A 63 -9.76 -25.31 0.29
N GLN A 64 -10.16 -24.30 -0.49
CA GLN A 64 -11.12 -24.46 -1.60
C GLN A 64 -10.56 -25.28 -2.77
N LEU A 65 -9.25 -25.24 -3.01
CA LEU A 65 -8.60 -26.09 -4.00
C LEU A 65 -8.52 -27.56 -3.56
N MET A 66 -8.58 -27.83 -2.25
CA MET A 66 -8.53 -29.17 -1.68
C MET A 66 -9.90 -29.81 -1.47
N VAL A 67 -11.01 -29.11 -1.76
CA VAL A 67 -12.37 -29.62 -1.57
C VAL A 67 -12.58 -30.92 -2.37
N PRO A 68 -13.04 -32.03 -1.75
CA PRO A 68 -13.19 -33.30 -2.46
C PRO A 68 -14.22 -33.27 -3.60
N ASP A 69 -15.34 -32.58 -3.40
CA ASP A 69 -16.42 -32.44 -4.38
C ASP A 69 -16.00 -31.51 -5.53
N PRO A 70 -15.82 -32.01 -6.77
CA PRO A 70 -15.42 -31.20 -7.91
C PRO A 70 -16.44 -30.10 -8.28
N GLN A 71 -17.71 -30.24 -7.91
CA GLN A 71 -18.72 -29.22 -8.18
C GLN A 71 -18.61 -28.01 -7.24
N GLN A 72 -18.02 -28.21 -6.05
CA GLN A 72 -17.82 -27.17 -5.04
C GLN A 72 -16.40 -26.62 -5.02
N ARG A 73 -15.43 -27.39 -5.55
CA ARG A 73 -14.03 -27.00 -5.64
C ARG A 73 -13.86 -25.78 -6.56
N TRP A 74 -13.00 -24.87 -6.14
CA TRP A 74 -12.62 -23.74 -6.98
C TRP A 74 -11.75 -24.19 -8.15
N ILE A 75 -11.99 -23.58 -9.31
CA ILE A 75 -11.22 -23.79 -10.54
C ILE A 75 -10.21 -22.65 -10.71
N PRO A 76 -8.92 -22.94 -10.96
CA PRO A 76 -7.87 -21.94 -11.16
C PRO A 76 -7.84 -21.41 -12.61
N ASP A 77 -8.97 -20.86 -13.09
CA ASP A 77 -9.13 -20.35 -14.46
C ASP A 77 -9.15 -18.81 -14.56
N GLY A 78 -8.78 -18.12 -13.48
CA GLY A 78 -8.73 -16.67 -13.38
C GLY A 78 -10.04 -16.00 -12.95
N ARG A 79 -11.13 -16.75 -12.77
CA ARG A 79 -12.40 -16.18 -12.27
C ARG A 79 -12.24 -15.56 -10.88
N VAL A 80 -13.04 -14.53 -10.61
CA VAL A 80 -13.04 -13.82 -9.34
C VAL A 80 -14.02 -14.47 -8.37
N TYR A 81 -13.54 -14.78 -7.16
CA TYR A 81 -14.34 -15.21 -6.03
C TYR A 81 -14.35 -14.11 -4.98
N PRO A 82 -15.50 -13.44 -4.75
CA PRO A 82 -15.62 -12.44 -3.69
C PRO A 82 -15.70 -13.12 -2.32
N PHE A 83 -15.07 -12.49 -1.34
CA PHE A 83 -15.03 -12.95 0.04
C PHE A 83 -15.00 -11.73 0.97
N THR A 84 -15.63 -11.85 2.13
CA THR A 84 -15.60 -10.80 3.16
C THR A 84 -14.94 -11.35 4.41
N PHE A 85 -13.95 -10.63 4.93
CA PHE A 85 -13.24 -10.98 6.15
C PHE A 85 -13.14 -9.78 7.07
N ASP A 86 -13.71 -9.87 8.27
CA ASP A 86 -13.67 -8.81 9.28
C ASP A 86 -14.06 -7.42 8.73
N GLY A 87 -15.08 -7.38 7.88
CA GLY A 87 -15.58 -6.16 7.22
C GLY A 87 -14.76 -5.67 6.01
N ALA A 88 -13.63 -6.30 5.70
CA ALA A 88 -12.88 -6.06 4.47
C ALA A 88 -13.43 -6.90 3.31
N GLU A 89 -13.62 -6.28 2.15
CA GLU A 89 -13.96 -6.97 0.90
C GLU A 89 -12.67 -7.42 0.20
N VAL A 90 -12.62 -8.70 -0.16
CA VAL A 90 -11.47 -9.35 -0.79
C VAL A 90 -11.93 -10.03 -2.08
N GLU A 91 -11.22 -9.77 -3.16
CA GLU A 91 -11.40 -10.45 -4.44
C GLU A 91 -10.26 -11.44 -4.63
N ILE A 92 -10.60 -12.70 -4.87
CA ILE A 92 -9.62 -13.77 -5.08
C ILE A 92 -9.70 -14.23 -6.53
N SER A 93 -8.58 -14.22 -7.24
CA SER A 93 -8.42 -14.84 -8.55
C SER A 93 -7.24 -15.81 -8.52
N ILE A 94 -7.44 -16.99 -9.11
CA ILE A 94 -6.48 -18.09 -9.09
C ILE A 94 -6.28 -18.52 -10.53
N THR A 95 -5.03 -18.61 -10.96
CA THR A 95 -4.67 -19.04 -12.32
C THR A 95 -3.67 -20.18 -12.24
N ASP A 96 -3.92 -21.26 -12.97
CA ASP A 96 -2.96 -22.35 -13.12
C ASP A 96 -1.77 -21.90 -14.00
N GLU A 97 -0.56 -21.98 -13.45
CA GLU A 97 0.67 -21.62 -14.16
C GLU A 97 1.42 -22.82 -14.74
N SER A 98 0.96 -24.05 -14.47
CA SER A 98 1.63 -25.28 -14.93
C SER A 98 1.69 -25.42 -16.45
N GLY A 99 0.81 -24.72 -17.19
CA GLY A 99 0.82 -24.66 -18.65
C GLY A 99 1.81 -23.65 -19.24
N LYS A 100 2.51 -22.86 -18.41
CA LYS A 100 3.50 -21.88 -18.88
C LYS A 100 4.89 -22.51 -18.95
N ILE A 101 5.78 -21.92 -19.74
CA ILE A 101 7.21 -22.28 -19.76
C ILE A 101 7.85 -21.76 -18.47
N ASP A 102 8.48 -22.66 -17.70
CA ASP A 102 9.25 -22.28 -16.51
C ASP A 102 10.57 -21.64 -16.91
N ILE A 103 10.64 -20.32 -16.78
CA ILE A 103 11.83 -19.52 -17.11
C ILE A 103 13.06 -19.89 -16.27
N ASN A 104 12.87 -20.53 -15.11
CA ASN A 104 13.98 -20.91 -14.23
C ASN A 104 14.58 -22.27 -14.59
N ALA A 105 13.85 -23.10 -15.34
CA ALA A 105 14.24 -24.46 -15.70
C ALA A 105 14.39 -24.67 -17.21
N ALA A 106 13.87 -23.76 -18.04
CA ALA A 106 13.99 -23.80 -19.49
C ALA A 106 15.46 -23.66 -19.93
N ASP A 107 15.83 -24.40 -20.98
CA ASP A 107 17.11 -24.19 -21.65
C ASP A 107 17.06 -22.97 -22.58
N SER A 108 18.24 -22.45 -22.92
CA SER A 108 18.36 -21.26 -23.80
C SER A 108 17.66 -21.48 -25.14
N GLN A 109 17.62 -22.72 -25.65
CA GLN A 109 16.91 -23.04 -26.89
C GLN A 109 15.39 -22.86 -26.73
N THR A 110 14.79 -23.32 -25.64
CA THR A 110 13.36 -23.15 -25.36
C THR A 110 13.01 -21.67 -25.16
N LEU A 111 13.84 -20.91 -24.46
CA LEU A 111 13.65 -19.48 -24.25
C LEU A 111 13.78 -18.69 -25.56
N GLU A 112 14.78 -18.98 -26.40
CA GLU A 112 14.94 -18.36 -27.72
C GLU A 112 13.70 -18.62 -28.60
N GLN A 113 13.19 -19.87 -28.64
CA GLN A 113 11.98 -20.20 -29.38
C GLN A 113 10.74 -19.49 -28.83
N LEU A 114 10.64 -19.33 -27.51
CA LEU A 114 9.59 -18.52 -26.89
C LEU A 114 9.67 -17.06 -27.38
N PHE A 115 10.83 -16.42 -27.31
CA PHE A 115 10.99 -15.03 -27.74
C PHE A 115 10.72 -14.85 -29.24
N LEU A 116 11.20 -15.77 -30.08
CA LEU A 116 10.89 -15.79 -31.51
C LEU A 116 9.38 -15.92 -31.77
N SER A 117 8.67 -16.78 -31.02
CA SER A 117 7.22 -16.95 -31.16
C SER A 117 6.43 -15.69 -30.78
N LEU A 118 7.01 -14.83 -29.93
CA LEU A 118 6.47 -13.54 -29.53
C LEU A 118 6.85 -12.40 -30.50
N GLY A 119 7.61 -12.69 -31.55
CA GLY A 119 8.01 -11.73 -32.58
C GLY A 119 9.28 -10.93 -32.27
N VAL A 120 10.10 -11.38 -31.31
CA VAL A 120 11.42 -10.79 -31.03
C VAL A 120 12.41 -11.15 -32.15
N ASP A 121 13.30 -10.23 -32.52
CA ASP A 121 14.34 -10.47 -33.53
C ASP A 121 15.27 -11.62 -33.12
N PRO A 122 15.80 -12.44 -34.05
CA PRO A 122 16.67 -13.58 -33.70
C PRO A 122 17.91 -13.21 -32.89
N LEU A 123 18.58 -12.11 -33.21
CA LEU A 123 19.79 -11.70 -32.49
C LEU A 123 19.45 -11.26 -31.05
N GLU A 124 18.30 -10.59 -30.89
CA GLU A 124 17.82 -10.18 -29.57
C GLU A 124 17.28 -11.35 -28.75
N SER A 125 16.64 -12.33 -29.40
CA SER A 125 16.13 -13.56 -28.78
C SER A 125 17.24 -14.41 -28.18
N GLN A 126 18.37 -14.57 -28.90
CA GLN A 126 19.56 -15.27 -28.38
C GLN A 126 20.14 -14.53 -27.18
N ARG A 127 20.28 -13.21 -27.28
CA ARG A 127 20.82 -12.39 -26.18
C ARG A 127 19.95 -12.41 -24.92
N LEU A 128 18.64 -12.58 -25.05
CA LEU A 128 17.72 -12.70 -23.91
C LEU A 128 17.70 -14.11 -23.30
N ALA A 129 18.17 -15.13 -24.03
CA ALA A 129 18.20 -16.52 -23.61
C ALA A 129 19.56 -16.98 -23.05
N ASP A 130 20.61 -16.18 -23.22
CA ASP A 130 21.96 -16.32 -22.64
C ASP A 130 22.04 -15.82 -21.19
#